data_AF-A0A382V7E2-F1
#
_entry.id   AF-A0A382V7E2-F1
#
_cell.length_a   1.000
_cell.length_b   1.000
_cell.length_c   1.000
_cell.angle_alpha   90.00
_cell.angle_beta   90.00
_cell.angle_gamma   90.00
#
_symmetry.space_group_name_H-M   'P 1'
#
loop_
_entity.id
_entity.type
_entity.pdbx_description
1 polymer ?
#
loop_
_entity_poly.entity_id
_entity_poly.type
_entity_poly.pdbx_seq_one_letter_code
_entity_poly.pdbx_strand_id
1 'polypeptide(L)'
;MKLNRCLPTLLLLAALCASTAQAKDARPNFILFITDDISAGDLGCYGNEKIKTPHLDRMAAEGLRFTNAYLSISSCSPSRCSIISGRWPHNTGACELHTTLPKDQYVFPETLKKAGYYTVLSGKHHMGGAVDRGFDKVSRGKGPGKEGDWVKILKERPRDKPFFFWFASSDAHRNWGFNDDAPTYDPKEVKVPPYLVDGPRTRKDLADYYHEVSRTDHYAGLLRKELEKQKISGNTYFIYMSDNGRPFPRCKTRLYDDGIKTPFIIVCAGRIKPGVTDSLVS
;
A
#
# COMPACT_ATOMS: atom_id res chain seq x y z
N MET A 1 0.75 44.59 -69.82
CA MET A 1 1.57 44.31 -68.62
C MET A 1 0.65 44.17 -67.42
N LYS A 2 0.42 42.95 -66.92
CA LYS A 2 -0.38 42.70 -65.70
C LYS A 2 0.59 42.33 -64.57
N LEU A 3 0.60 43.11 -63.48
CA LEU A 3 1.38 42.83 -62.28
C LEU A 3 0.62 41.87 -61.36
N ASN A 4 1.26 40.74 -61.04
CA ASN A 4 0.90 39.86 -59.93
C ASN A 4 1.26 40.54 -58.59
N ARG A 5 0.36 40.48 -57.60
CA ARG A 5 0.72 40.60 -56.18
C ARG A 5 -0.05 39.55 -55.37
N CYS A 6 0.54 38.36 -55.28
CA CYS A 6 0.21 37.35 -54.28
C CYS A 6 0.97 37.67 -52.99
N LEU A 7 0.30 38.23 -51.97
CA LEU A 7 0.77 38.23 -50.58
C LEU A 7 -0.42 38.67 -49.71
N PRO A 8 -1.15 37.73 -49.07
CA PRO A 8 -0.82 37.43 -47.68
C PRO A 8 -1.19 35.99 -47.27
N THR A 9 -0.68 34.96 -47.96
CA THR A 9 -0.94 33.55 -47.55
C THR A 9 0.12 32.98 -46.59
N LEU A 10 1.10 33.80 -46.18
CA LEU A 10 2.24 33.34 -45.35
C LEU A 10 2.06 33.54 -43.83
N LEU A 11 1.02 34.26 -43.39
CA LEU A 11 0.80 34.56 -41.97
C LEU A 11 -0.13 33.57 -41.25
N LEU A 12 -0.81 32.67 -41.98
CA LEU A 12 -1.68 31.66 -41.36
C LEU A 12 -0.98 30.36 -40.98
N LEU A 13 0.24 30.10 -41.47
CA LEU A 13 0.96 28.85 -41.14
C LEU A 13 1.77 28.91 -39.83
N ALA A 14 2.04 30.10 -39.29
CA ALA A 14 2.82 30.24 -38.06
C ALA A 14 2.00 30.03 -36.76
N ALA A 15 0.66 30.01 -36.85
CA ALA A 15 -0.22 29.90 -35.67
C ALA A 15 -0.64 28.47 -35.31
N LEU A 16 -0.28 27.45 -36.12
CA LEU A 16 -0.62 26.05 -35.83
C LEU A 16 0.43 25.29 -35.00
N CYS A 17 1.55 25.91 -34.61
CA CYS A 17 2.64 25.23 -33.90
C CYS A 17 2.63 25.35 -32.37
N ALA A 18 1.56 25.85 -31.74
CA ALA A 18 1.56 26.09 -30.28
C ALA A 18 0.28 25.59 -29.58
N SER A 19 0.02 24.28 -29.66
CA SER A 19 -0.69 23.54 -28.60
C SER A 19 -0.53 22.04 -28.80
N THR A 20 0.70 21.55 -28.69
CA THR A 20 0.87 20.20 -28.14
C THR A 20 0.55 20.31 -26.65
N ALA A 21 -0.74 20.24 -26.30
CA ALA A 21 -1.11 19.91 -24.95
C ALA A 21 -0.39 18.60 -24.63
N GLN A 22 0.64 18.66 -23.78
CA GLN A 22 1.41 17.51 -23.34
C GLN A 22 0.38 16.45 -22.94
N ALA A 23 0.24 15.39 -23.74
CA ALA A 23 -0.73 14.35 -23.46
C ALA A 23 -0.43 13.87 -22.04
N LYS A 24 -1.38 14.10 -21.12
CA LYS A 24 -1.24 13.72 -19.72
C LYS A 24 -0.90 12.25 -19.72
N ASP A 25 0.26 11.91 -19.17
CA ASP A 25 0.78 10.55 -19.22
C ASP A 25 -0.32 9.55 -18.84
N ALA A 26 -0.73 8.73 -19.82
CA ALA A 26 -1.88 7.84 -19.67
C ALA A 26 -1.59 6.65 -18.76
N ARG A 27 -0.32 6.47 -18.39
CA ARG A 27 0.12 5.40 -17.51
C ARG A 27 -0.51 5.57 -16.12
N PRO A 28 -0.91 4.46 -15.47
CA PRO A 28 -1.49 4.51 -14.14
C PRO A 28 -0.44 4.84 -13.08
N ASN A 29 -0.91 5.38 -11.96
CA ASN A 29 -0.16 5.48 -10.72
C ASN A 29 -0.47 4.30 -9.80
N PHE A 30 0.41 4.05 -8.83
CA PHE A 30 0.29 2.95 -7.89
C PHE A 30 0.63 3.41 -6.47
N ILE A 31 -0.21 3.02 -5.52
CA ILE A 31 0.10 3.02 -4.09
C ILE A 31 -0.01 1.57 -3.62
N LEU A 32 1.11 0.99 -3.21
CA LEU A 32 1.15 -0.22 -2.40
C LEU A 32 1.19 0.20 -0.94
N PHE A 33 0.05 0.10 -0.28
CA PHE A 33 -0.11 0.28 1.16
C PHE A 33 0.10 -1.08 1.82
N ILE A 34 1.25 -1.27 2.47
CA ILE A 34 1.61 -2.51 3.16
C ILE A 34 1.73 -2.27 4.65
N THR A 35 0.94 -3.00 5.45
CA THR A 35 1.01 -2.97 6.92
C THR A 35 1.97 -4.02 7.46
N ASP A 36 2.17 -3.98 8.77
CA ASP A 36 3.00 -4.93 9.52
C ASP A 36 2.09 -5.71 10.47
N ASP A 37 2.08 -7.03 10.38
CA ASP A 37 1.33 -7.88 11.31
C ASP A 37 -0.19 -7.61 11.38
N ILE A 38 -0.91 -7.54 10.26
CA ILE A 38 -2.39 -7.47 10.24
C ILE A 38 -2.99 -8.69 9.52
N SER A 39 -3.78 -9.49 10.24
CA SER A 39 -4.48 -10.63 9.63
C SER A 39 -5.72 -10.17 8.86
N ALA A 40 -6.12 -10.92 7.84
CA ALA A 40 -7.32 -10.60 7.05
C ALA A 40 -8.57 -10.38 7.93
N GLY A 41 -8.77 -11.23 8.94
CA GLY A 41 -9.91 -11.15 9.87
C GLY A 41 -9.87 -9.99 10.87
N ASP A 42 -8.93 -9.06 10.74
CA ASP A 42 -8.83 -7.86 11.59
C ASP A 42 -9.43 -6.60 10.93
N LEU A 43 -10.07 -6.75 9.77
CA LEU A 43 -10.74 -5.64 9.07
C LEU A 43 -12.26 -5.89 9.01
N GLY A 44 -13.04 -4.80 9.04
CA GLY A 44 -14.49 -4.83 8.92
C GLY A 44 -14.98 -5.53 7.67
N CYS A 45 -14.39 -5.22 6.51
CA CYS A 45 -14.70 -5.85 5.23
C CYS A 45 -14.34 -7.34 5.12
N TYR A 46 -13.66 -7.90 6.13
CA TYR A 46 -13.39 -9.34 6.26
C TYR A 46 -14.16 -9.98 7.43
N GLY A 47 -15.13 -9.26 8.00
CA GLY A 47 -16.07 -9.79 9.00
C GLY A 47 -15.73 -9.45 10.46
N ASN A 48 -14.82 -8.51 10.71
CA ASN A 48 -14.59 -8.03 12.07
C ASN A 48 -15.52 -6.87 12.43
N GLU A 49 -16.60 -7.16 13.15
CA GLU A 49 -17.60 -6.15 13.54
C GLU A 49 -17.15 -5.22 14.68
N LYS A 50 -16.01 -5.54 15.33
CA LYS A 50 -15.54 -4.83 16.53
C LYS A 50 -14.45 -3.80 16.21
N ILE A 51 -13.60 -4.07 15.22
CA ILE A 51 -12.59 -3.11 14.74
C ILE A 51 -13.24 -2.15 13.75
N LYS A 52 -12.98 -0.84 13.90
CA LYS A 52 -13.45 0.19 12.98
C LYS A 52 -12.43 0.42 11.87
N THR A 53 -12.75 -0.01 10.66
CA THR A 53 -11.95 0.25 9.44
C THR A 53 -12.79 0.82 8.29
N PRO A 54 -13.57 1.89 8.51
CA PRO A 54 -14.55 2.37 7.54
C PRO A 54 -13.94 2.79 6.18
N HIS A 55 -12.68 3.23 6.14
CA HIS A 55 -12.07 3.65 4.88
C HIS A 55 -11.67 2.46 4.00
N LEU A 56 -11.09 1.42 4.60
CA LEU A 56 -10.78 0.15 3.97
C LEU A 56 -12.05 -0.60 3.60
N ASP A 57 -13.09 -0.53 4.44
CA ASP A 57 -14.39 -1.13 4.15
C ASP A 57 -15.02 -0.51 2.91
N ARG A 58 -14.97 0.82 2.81
CA ARG A 58 -15.41 1.54 1.61
C ARG A 58 -14.55 1.19 0.39
N MET A 59 -13.23 1.11 0.53
CA MET A 59 -12.35 0.73 -0.59
C MET A 59 -12.60 -0.70 -1.08
N ALA A 60 -12.91 -1.63 -0.18
CA ALA A 60 -13.31 -2.98 -0.52
C ALA A 60 -14.67 -3.03 -1.24
N ALA A 61 -15.63 -2.20 -0.82
CA ALA A 61 -16.95 -2.14 -1.45
C ALA A 61 -16.93 -1.53 -2.87
N GLU A 62 -15.99 -0.62 -3.13
CA GLU A 62 -15.84 0.05 -4.43
C GLU A 62 -14.75 -0.58 -5.32
N GLY A 63 -13.97 -1.51 -4.80
CA GLY A 63 -12.86 -2.18 -5.46
C GLY A 63 -13.06 -3.69 -5.55
N LEU A 64 -11.96 -4.40 -5.80
CA LEU A 64 -11.90 -5.85 -5.78
C LEU A 64 -11.26 -6.31 -4.48
N ARG A 65 -12.00 -7.09 -3.68
CA ARG A 65 -11.50 -7.74 -2.46
C ARG A 65 -11.29 -9.24 -2.70
N PHE A 66 -10.13 -9.75 -2.31
CA PHE A 66 -9.80 -11.17 -2.44
C PHE A 66 -10.05 -11.88 -1.11
N THR A 67 -10.72 -13.03 -1.13
CA THR A 67 -10.93 -13.84 0.07
C THR A 67 -9.86 -14.92 0.26
N ASN A 68 -9.01 -15.15 -0.75
CA ASN A 68 -7.98 -16.19 -0.78
C ASN A 68 -6.62 -15.64 -1.25
N ALA A 69 -6.12 -14.60 -0.58
CA ALA A 69 -4.76 -14.08 -0.77
C ALA A 69 -3.81 -14.58 0.33
N TYR A 70 -2.73 -15.26 -0.06
CA TYR A 70 -1.80 -15.89 0.88
C TYR A 70 -0.35 -15.50 0.60
N LEU A 71 0.37 -15.18 1.66
CA LEU A 71 1.80 -14.90 1.61
C LEU A 71 2.59 -16.20 1.52
N SER A 72 3.75 -16.14 0.88
CA SER A 72 4.66 -17.29 0.76
C SER A 72 5.39 -17.65 2.07
N ILE A 73 5.37 -16.77 3.07
CA ILE A 73 5.98 -16.95 4.39
C ILE A 73 5.37 -16.02 5.43
N SER A 74 5.41 -16.43 6.71
CA SER A 74 4.91 -15.65 7.85
C SER A 74 6.06 -15.00 8.65
N SER A 75 6.77 -14.06 8.04
CA SER A 75 7.86 -13.30 8.68
C SER A 75 8.16 -12.01 7.89
N CYS A 76 8.36 -10.89 8.58
CA CYS A 76 8.40 -9.55 7.95
C CYS A 76 9.47 -9.43 6.86
N SER A 77 10.76 -9.65 7.17
CA SER A 77 11.85 -9.48 6.19
C SER A 77 11.73 -10.46 5.02
N PRO A 78 11.57 -11.78 5.25
CA PRO A 78 11.43 -12.75 4.16
C PRO A 78 10.18 -12.53 3.29
N SER A 79 9.06 -12.13 3.89
CA SER A 79 7.82 -11.83 3.17
C SER A 79 7.98 -10.60 2.29
N ARG A 80 8.48 -9.48 2.84
CA ARG A 80 8.75 -8.26 2.06
C ARG A 80 9.77 -8.50 0.95
N CYS A 81 10.81 -9.29 1.21
CA CYS A 81 11.77 -9.73 0.18
C CYS A 81 11.11 -10.54 -0.93
N SER A 82 10.14 -11.41 -0.58
CA SER A 82 9.38 -12.20 -1.57
C SER A 82 8.46 -11.30 -2.40
N ILE A 83 7.73 -10.37 -1.76
CA ILE A 83 6.83 -9.42 -2.42
C ILE A 83 7.60 -8.53 -3.41
N ILE A 84 8.74 -7.96 -3.01
CA ILE A 84 9.48 -7.01 -3.86
C ILE A 84 10.22 -7.68 -5.03
N SER A 85 10.60 -8.95 -4.87
CA SER A 85 11.34 -9.69 -5.90
C SER A 85 10.44 -10.59 -6.75
N GLY A 86 9.21 -10.87 -6.30
CA GLY A 86 8.31 -11.85 -6.93
C GLY A 86 8.83 -13.30 -6.81
N ARG A 87 9.72 -13.59 -5.85
CA ARG A 87 10.35 -14.90 -5.68
C ARG A 87 9.93 -15.55 -4.37
N TRP A 88 9.91 -16.88 -4.34
CA TRP A 88 9.74 -17.64 -3.11
C TRP A 88 10.86 -17.35 -2.10
N PRO A 89 10.60 -17.40 -0.78
CA PRO A 89 11.55 -17.00 0.26
C PRO A 89 12.90 -17.73 0.18
N HIS A 90 12.90 -19.03 -0.11
CA HIS A 90 14.12 -19.83 -0.25
C HIS A 90 14.95 -19.47 -1.50
N ASN A 91 14.37 -18.71 -2.43
CA ASN A 91 14.99 -18.28 -3.69
C ASN A 91 15.37 -16.79 -3.69
N THR A 92 15.10 -16.04 -2.61
CA THR A 92 15.49 -14.63 -2.48
C THR A 92 16.93 -14.46 -2.01
N GLY A 93 17.52 -15.48 -1.38
CA GLY A 93 18.78 -15.34 -0.63
C GLY A 93 18.64 -14.55 0.69
N ALA A 94 17.41 -14.19 1.07
CA ALA A 94 17.07 -13.48 2.31
C ALA A 94 15.86 -14.16 2.98
N CYS A 95 16.01 -15.45 3.30
CA CYS A 95 14.94 -16.28 3.89
C CYS A 95 14.75 -16.06 5.40
N GLU A 96 15.69 -15.41 6.08
CA GLU A 96 15.66 -15.19 7.53
C GLU A 96 15.39 -13.73 7.89
N LEU A 97 14.89 -13.51 9.11
CA LEU A 97 14.64 -12.18 9.63
C LEU A 97 15.92 -11.33 9.60
N HIS A 98 15.82 -10.09 9.12
CA HIS A 98 16.94 -9.14 8.95
C HIS A 98 18.05 -9.56 7.98
N THR A 99 17.93 -10.69 7.28
CA THR A 99 18.84 -10.99 6.17
C THR A 99 18.58 -10.01 5.04
N THR A 100 19.64 -9.35 4.58
CA THR A 100 19.55 -8.34 3.53
C THR A 100 19.33 -9.03 2.19
N LEU A 101 18.41 -8.50 1.38
CA LEU A 101 18.22 -8.96 0.02
C LEU A 101 19.52 -8.77 -0.79
N PRO A 102 20.07 -9.83 -1.40
CA PRO A 102 21.28 -9.73 -2.22
C PRO A 102 21.13 -8.69 -3.35
N LYS A 103 22.24 -8.02 -3.69
CA LYS A 103 22.22 -6.88 -4.62
C LYS A 103 21.81 -7.24 -6.05
N ASP A 104 22.06 -8.48 -6.45
CA ASP A 104 21.76 -9.06 -7.76
C ASP A 104 20.31 -9.55 -7.89
N GLN A 105 19.55 -9.63 -6.79
CA GLN A 105 18.14 -10.00 -6.83
C GLN A 105 17.33 -8.96 -7.59
N TYR A 106 16.34 -9.41 -8.36
CA TYR A 106 15.37 -8.54 -8.99
C TYR A 106 14.56 -7.77 -7.94
N VAL A 107 14.32 -6.47 -8.20
CA VAL A 107 13.42 -5.62 -7.41
C VAL A 107 12.50 -4.86 -8.36
N PHE A 108 11.19 -5.14 -8.34
CA PHE A 108 10.28 -4.55 -9.33
C PHE A 108 10.21 -3.01 -9.33
N PRO A 109 10.41 -2.29 -8.20
CA PRO A 109 10.40 -0.83 -8.20
C PRO A 109 11.51 -0.22 -9.07
N GLU A 110 12.67 -0.89 -9.19
CA GLU A 110 13.75 -0.45 -10.08
C GLU A 110 13.31 -0.47 -11.55
N THR A 111 12.49 -1.44 -11.95
CA THR A 111 11.93 -1.51 -13.30
C THR A 111 10.95 -0.37 -13.56
N LEU A 112 10.09 -0.03 -12.59
CA LEU A 112 9.20 1.12 -12.69
C LEU A 112 9.98 2.44 -12.79
N LYS A 113 11.01 2.60 -11.97
CA LYS A 113 11.91 3.77 -12.00
C LYS A 113 12.60 3.91 -13.36
N LYS A 114 13.15 2.82 -13.92
CA LYS A 114 13.74 2.80 -15.28
C LYS A 114 12.72 3.12 -16.36
N ALA A 115 11.45 2.75 -16.17
CA ALA A 115 10.35 3.13 -17.05
C ALA A 115 9.90 4.59 -16.89
N GLY A 116 10.51 5.38 -15.99
CA GLY A 116 10.21 6.80 -15.81
C GLY A 116 9.17 7.11 -14.72
N TYR A 117 8.80 6.14 -13.89
CA TYR A 117 7.99 6.40 -12.71
C TYR A 117 8.81 7.12 -11.63
N TYR A 118 8.17 8.04 -10.92
CA TYR A 118 8.68 8.53 -9.64
C TYR A 118 8.37 7.50 -8.55
N THR A 119 9.41 6.96 -7.94
CA THR A 119 9.33 5.83 -7.02
C THR A 119 9.67 6.25 -5.60
N VAL A 120 8.82 5.90 -4.63
CA VAL A 120 9.06 6.24 -3.22
C VAL A 120 8.85 5.04 -2.33
N LEU A 121 9.73 4.87 -1.35
CA LEU A 121 9.49 4.04 -0.18
C LEU A 121 9.38 4.94 1.05
N SER A 122 8.30 4.81 1.83
CA SER A 122 8.21 5.45 3.15
C SER A 122 7.76 4.45 4.21
N GLY A 123 8.53 4.37 5.30
CA GLY A 123 8.20 3.59 6.50
C GLY A 123 9.07 2.34 6.70
N LYS A 124 8.47 1.21 7.09
CA LYS A 124 9.19 -0.02 7.43
C LYS A 124 9.78 -0.71 6.17
N HIS A 125 11.09 -0.54 6.00
CA HIS A 125 11.85 -1.13 4.89
C HIS A 125 12.08 -2.64 5.04
N HIS A 126 12.84 -3.08 6.05
CA HIS A 126 13.13 -4.49 6.41
C HIS A 126 13.75 -5.41 5.32
N MET A 127 14.16 -4.89 4.18
CA MET A 127 14.79 -5.66 3.08
C MET A 127 16.30 -5.39 2.87
N GLY A 128 16.87 -4.45 3.64
CA GLY A 128 18.27 -3.99 3.55
C GLY A 128 18.57 -3.02 2.39
N GLY A 129 19.63 -2.21 2.51
CA GLY A 129 19.84 -1.02 1.66
C GLY A 129 20.08 -1.27 0.16
N ALA A 130 20.28 -2.51 -0.27
CA ALA A 130 20.41 -2.84 -1.69
C ALA A 130 19.15 -2.47 -2.49
N VAL A 131 17.98 -2.50 -1.85
CA VAL A 131 16.67 -2.23 -2.46
C VAL A 131 16.48 -0.73 -2.77
N ASP A 132 17.20 0.17 -2.08
CA ASP A 132 17.06 1.63 -2.23
C ASP A 132 17.28 2.10 -3.68
N ARG A 133 18.04 1.35 -4.48
CA ARG A 133 18.25 1.62 -5.91
C ARG A 133 16.95 1.69 -6.71
N GLY A 134 15.90 1.00 -6.26
CA GLY A 134 14.58 0.98 -6.87
C GLY A 134 13.72 2.19 -6.56
N PHE A 135 14.21 3.13 -5.74
CA PHE A 135 13.44 4.28 -5.28
C PHE A 135 14.17 5.60 -5.59
N ASP A 136 13.43 6.64 -5.95
CA ASP A 136 13.95 8.02 -6.05
C ASP A 136 14.01 8.69 -4.68
N LYS A 137 13.15 8.25 -3.75
CA LYS A 137 13.11 8.73 -2.38
C LYS A 137 12.87 7.57 -1.42
N VAL A 138 13.69 7.50 -0.37
CA VAL A 138 13.51 6.60 0.76
C VAL A 138 13.32 7.44 2.02
N SER A 139 12.18 7.27 2.69
CA SER A 139 11.87 7.87 3.99
C SER A 139 11.73 6.76 5.03
N ARG A 140 12.19 7.01 6.26
CA ARG A 140 11.92 6.13 7.40
C ARG A 140 10.48 6.26 7.93
N GLY A 141 9.68 7.15 7.35
CA GLY A 141 8.34 7.52 7.81
C GLY A 141 8.34 8.41 9.06
N LYS A 142 7.14 8.83 9.47
CA LYS A 142 6.92 9.73 10.62
C LYS A 142 5.74 9.26 11.47
N GLY A 143 5.74 9.60 12.75
CA GLY A 143 4.70 9.14 13.69
C GLY A 143 4.89 7.68 14.13
N PRO A 144 4.00 7.17 15.00
CA PRO A 144 4.14 5.85 15.62
C PRO A 144 4.08 4.70 14.60
N GLY A 145 3.14 4.72 13.66
CA GLY A 145 3.03 3.74 12.58
C GLY A 145 3.84 4.05 11.32
N LYS A 146 4.62 5.15 11.32
CA LYS A 146 5.44 5.64 10.20
C LYS A 146 4.69 6.19 8.99
N GLU A 147 3.40 6.52 9.11
CA GLU A 147 2.56 7.03 8.02
C GLU A 147 2.50 8.56 7.90
N GLY A 148 2.96 9.28 8.92
CA GLY A 148 2.71 10.71 9.09
C GLY A 148 3.25 11.63 7.97
N ASP A 149 4.14 11.12 7.10
CA ASP A 149 4.65 11.87 5.94
C ASP A 149 4.02 11.48 4.59
N TRP A 150 3.15 10.48 4.53
CA TRP A 150 2.68 9.91 3.27
C TRP A 150 1.85 10.89 2.43
N VAL A 151 0.92 11.61 3.04
CA VAL A 151 0.12 12.64 2.34
C VAL A 151 1.02 13.78 1.84
N LYS A 152 2.04 14.15 2.62
CA LYS A 152 3.01 15.17 2.22
C LYS A 152 3.82 14.70 1.01
N ILE A 153 4.35 13.48 1.05
CA ILE A 153 5.04 12.85 -0.08
C ILE A 153 4.15 12.82 -1.32
N LEU A 154 2.89 12.42 -1.19
CA LEU A 154 1.93 12.42 -2.30
C LEU A 154 1.76 13.83 -2.86
N LYS A 155 1.65 14.87 -2.03
CA LYS A 155 1.48 16.26 -2.50
C LYS A 155 2.70 16.80 -3.24
N GLU A 156 3.89 16.56 -2.71
CA GLU A 156 5.17 17.14 -3.13
C GLU A 156 5.85 16.40 -4.29
N ARG A 157 5.31 15.25 -4.72
CA ARG A 157 5.85 14.49 -5.85
C ARG A 157 5.89 15.30 -7.16
N PRO A 158 6.81 14.97 -8.09
CA PRO A 158 6.76 15.47 -9.47
C PRO A 158 5.41 15.13 -10.12
N ARG A 159 4.76 16.14 -10.72
CA ARG A 159 3.39 16.01 -11.29
C ARG A 159 3.38 15.62 -12.77
N ASP A 160 4.54 15.71 -13.41
CA ASP A 160 4.82 15.38 -14.81
C ASP A 160 5.18 13.90 -15.02
N LYS A 161 5.24 13.10 -13.95
CA LYS A 161 5.57 11.67 -13.99
C LYS A 161 4.46 10.82 -13.34
N PRO A 162 4.24 9.58 -13.81
CA PRO A 162 3.47 8.61 -13.05
C PRO A 162 4.27 8.21 -11.79
N PHE A 163 3.60 7.69 -10.77
CA PHE A 163 4.27 7.33 -9.52
C PHE A 163 3.97 5.91 -9.04
N PHE A 164 4.94 5.35 -8.31
CA PHE A 164 4.77 4.13 -7.52
C PHE A 164 5.24 4.40 -6.09
N PHE A 165 4.34 4.26 -5.14
CA PHE A 165 4.64 4.44 -3.72
C PHE A 165 4.52 3.11 -2.96
N TRP A 166 5.63 2.68 -2.37
CA TRP A 166 5.70 1.65 -1.35
C TRP A 166 5.53 2.32 0.02
N PHE A 167 4.29 2.43 0.48
CA PHE A 167 3.96 2.98 1.79
C PHE A 167 3.81 1.85 2.78
N ALA A 168 4.82 1.72 3.64
CA ALA A 168 5.01 0.60 4.55
C ALA A 168 4.78 1.03 6.00
N SER A 169 3.57 0.83 6.51
CA SER A 169 3.28 1.08 7.92
C SER A 169 4.05 0.09 8.80
N SER A 170 4.44 0.52 10.00
CA SER A 170 4.85 -0.37 11.08
C SER A 170 3.70 -0.75 12.01
N ASP A 171 2.52 -0.16 11.84
CA ASP A 171 1.33 -0.65 12.49
C ASP A 171 0.85 -1.93 11.79
N ALA A 172 0.37 -2.92 12.51
CA ALA A 172 0.18 -3.01 13.97
C ALA A 172 1.21 -3.97 14.60
N HIS A 173 2.50 -3.63 14.54
CA HIS A 173 3.58 -4.40 15.16
C HIS A 173 3.68 -4.13 16.66
N ARG A 174 4.06 -5.16 17.44
CA ARG A 174 4.18 -5.04 18.90
C ARG A 174 5.01 -3.85 19.39
N ASN A 175 4.66 -3.42 20.60
CA ASN A 175 4.93 -2.14 21.28
C ASN A 175 3.93 -1.05 20.87
N TRP A 176 2.65 -1.29 21.20
CA TRP A 176 1.51 -0.47 20.84
C TRP A 176 1.73 1.02 21.13
N GLY A 177 1.69 1.83 20.07
CA GLY A 177 1.68 3.28 20.13
C GLY A 177 0.26 3.82 20.05
N PHE A 178 0.00 4.95 20.71
CA PHE A 178 -1.30 5.63 20.70
C PHE A 178 -1.18 7.06 20.21
N ASN A 179 -2.20 7.52 19.50
CA ASN A 179 -2.44 8.93 19.18
C ASN A 179 -3.93 9.18 18.90
N ASP A 180 -4.31 10.42 18.62
CA ASP A 180 -5.71 10.79 18.40
C ASP A 180 -6.22 10.49 16.98
N ASP A 181 -5.41 9.86 16.12
CA ASP A 181 -5.78 9.53 14.74
C ASP A 181 -6.75 8.33 14.67
N ALA A 182 -6.83 7.54 15.75
CA ALA A 182 -7.62 6.31 15.82
C ALA A 182 -8.37 6.17 17.16
N PRO A 183 -9.50 5.46 17.20
CA PRO A 183 -10.24 5.22 18.42
C PRO A 183 -9.48 4.26 19.36
N THR A 184 -9.76 4.37 20.65
CA THR A 184 -9.44 3.31 21.63
C THR A 184 -10.62 2.35 21.76
N TYR A 185 -10.35 1.12 22.20
CA TYR A 185 -11.35 0.06 22.32
C TYR A 185 -11.52 -0.37 23.78
N ASP A 186 -12.76 -0.66 24.19
CA ASP A 186 -13.01 -1.31 25.47
C ASP A 186 -12.56 -2.79 25.37
N PRO A 187 -11.64 -3.27 26.24
CA PRO A 187 -11.23 -4.68 26.28
C PRO A 187 -12.40 -5.68 26.43
N LYS A 188 -13.56 -5.25 26.95
CA LYS A 188 -14.75 -6.12 27.03
C LYS A 188 -15.39 -6.38 25.68
N GLU A 189 -15.23 -5.47 24.73
CA GLU A 189 -15.88 -5.49 23.42
C GLU A 189 -15.04 -6.18 22.34
N VAL A 190 -13.75 -6.45 22.59
CA VAL A 190 -12.89 -7.12 21.60
C VAL A 190 -13.29 -8.57 21.38
N LYS A 191 -13.05 -9.06 20.17
CA LYS A 191 -13.23 -10.47 19.81
C LYS A 191 -11.95 -11.22 20.15
N VAL A 192 -12.01 -12.10 21.14
CA VAL A 192 -10.88 -13.00 21.47
C VAL A 192 -10.96 -14.24 20.57
N PRO A 193 -9.94 -14.51 19.72
CA PRO A 193 -9.90 -15.75 18.96
C PRO A 193 -9.92 -16.99 19.88
N PRO A 194 -10.58 -18.09 19.48
CA PRO A 194 -10.80 -19.26 20.34
C PRO A 194 -9.51 -19.99 20.76
N TYR A 195 -8.40 -19.73 20.07
CA TYR A 195 -7.09 -20.29 20.37
C TYR A 195 -6.25 -19.40 21.32
N LEU A 196 -6.77 -18.26 21.77
CA LEU A 196 -6.15 -17.43 22.79
C LEU A 196 -6.85 -17.62 24.14
N VAL A 197 -6.10 -17.45 25.23
CA VAL A 197 -6.67 -17.41 26.58
C VAL A 197 -7.55 -16.17 26.71
N ASP A 198 -8.85 -16.36 26.92
CA ASP A 198 -9.78 -15.26 27.16
C ASP A 198 -9.66 -14.75 28.60
N GLY A 199 -8.77 -13.78 28.79
CA GLY A 199 -8.53 -13.13 30.07
C GLY A 199 -8.21 -11.64 29.93
N PRO A 200 -8.14 -10.90 31.05
CA PRO A 200 -7.99 -9.44 31.04
C PRO A 200 -6.76 -8.95 30.27
N ARG A 201 -5.63 -9.67 30.37
CA ARG A 201 -4.39 -9.33 29.66
C ARG A 201 -4.53 -9.48 28.15
N THR A 202 -5.08 -10.60 27.68
CA THR A 202 -5.31 -10.86 26.25
C THR A 202 -6.27 -9.85 25.65
N ARG A 203 -7.37 -9.58 26.35
CA ARG A 203 -8.37 -8.59 25.93
C ARG A 203 -7.79 -7.19 25.82
N LYS A 204 -6.96 -6.78 26.79
CA LYS A 204 -6.24 -5.51 26.71
C LYS A 204 -5.26 -5.48 25.53
N ASP A 205 -4.46 -6.54 25.35
CA ASP A 205 -3.50 -6.64 24.24
C ASP A 205 -4.20 -6.53 22.87
N LEU A 206 -5.36 -7.16 22.70
CA LEU A 206 -6.19 -7.05 21.51
C LEU A 206 -6.80 -5.65 21.34
N ALA A 207 -7.27 -5.02 22.42
CA ALA A 207 -7.84 -3.67 22.35
C ALA A 207 -6.79 -2.62 21.95
N ASP A 208 -5.57 -2.76 22.46
CA ASP A 208 -4.44 -1.91 22.08
C ASP A 208 -4.05 -2.17 20.61
N TYR A 209 -4.01 -3.44 20.17
CA TYR A 209 -3.80 -3.81 18.76
C TYR A 209 -4.87 -3.22 17.82
N TYR A 210 -6.14 -3.25 18.22
CA TYR A 210 -7.26 -2.70 17.43
C TYR A 210 -7.09 -1.20 17.15
N HIS A 211 -6.49 -0.45 18.07
CA HIS A 211 -6.18 0.96 17.88
C HIS A 211 -5.26 1.17 16.68
N GLU A 212 -4.16 0.41 16.61
CA GLU A 212 -3.19 0.53 15.51
C GLU A 212 -3.77 0.06 14.17
N VAL A 213 -4.57 -1.01 14.16
CA VAL A 213 -5.30 -1.42 12.94
C VAL A 213 -6.17 -0.26 12.42
N SER A 214 -6.94 0.40 13.29
CA SER A 214 -7.73 1.58 12.91
C SER A 214 -6.89 2.79 12.52
N ARG A 215 -5.67 2.94 13.05
CA ARG A 215 -4.75 4.00 12.61
C ARG A 215 -4.29 3.77 11.17
N THR A 216 -4.04 2.54 10.77
CA THR A 216 -3.76 2.25 9.34
C THR A 216 -4.95 2.63 8.45
N ASP A 217 -6.18 2.37 8.90
CA ASP A 217 -7.40 2.77 8.19
C ASP A 217 -7.51 4.30 8.04
N HIS A 218 -7.21 5.05 9.11
CA HIS A 218 -7.18 6.51 9.09
C HIS A 218 -6.24 7.03 7.99
N TYR A 219 -4.99 6.56 7.95
CA TYR A 219 -4.02 7.00 6.94
C TYR A 219 -4.37 6.55 5.52
N ALA A 220 -5.02 5.40 5.36
CA ALA A 220 -5.56 4.97 4.08
C ALA A 220 -6.68 5.94 3.61
N GLY A 221 -7.55 6.37 4.53
CA GLY A 221 -8.56 7.40 4.31
C GLY A 221 -7.97 8.75 3.91
N LEU A 222 -6.90 9.20 4.57
CA LEU A 222 -6.21 10.44 4.25
C LEU A 222 -5.60 10.42 2.84
N LEU A 223 -4.92 9.34 2.48
CA LEU A 223 -4.36 9.16 1.13
C LEU A 223 -5.44 9.18 0.07
N ARG A 224 -6.51 8.39 0.28
CA ARG A 224 -7.65 8.32 -0.63
C ARG A 224 -8.30 9.69 -0.82
N LYS A 225 -8.57 10.42 0.26
CA LYS A 225 -9.12 11.78 0.22
C LYS A 225 -8.25 12.73 -0.59
N GLU A 226 -6.92 12.62 -0.46
CA GLU A 226 -5.98 13.44 -1.23
C GLU A 226 -5.97 13.06 -2.73
N LEU A 227 -6.07 11.77 -3.09
CA LEU A 227 -6.20 11.33 -4.48
C LEU A 227 -7.51 11.86 -5.12
N GLU A 228 -8.61 11.83 -4.37
CA GLU A 228 -9.92 12.34 -4.80
C GLU A 228 -9.87 13.86 -4.99
N LYS A 229 -9.28 14.59 -4.03
CA LYS A 229 -9.05 16.04 -4.12
C LYS A 229 -8.23 16.42 -5.36
N GLN A 230 -7.22 15.64 -5.69
CA GLN A 230 -6.39 15.85 -6.87
C GLN A 230 -7.02 15.35 -8.18
N LYS A 231 -8.21 14.72 -8.13
CA LYS A 231 -8.91 14.12 -9.27
C LYS A 231 -8.06 13.10 -10.04
N ILE A 232 -7.31 12.26 -9.30
CA ILE A 232 -6.44 11.22 -9.88
C ILE A 232 -6.78 9.80 -9.40
N SER A 233 -7.82 9.62 -8.58
CA SER A 233 -8.26 8.29 -8.11
C SER A 233 -8.61 7.35 -9.26
N GLY A 234 -9.15 7.86 -10.37
CA GLY A 234 -9.47 7.05 -11.56
C GLY A 234 -8.27 6.65 -12.42
N ASN A 235 -7.07 7.11 -12.07
CA ASN A 235 -5.80 6.69 -12.67
C ASN A 235 -4.79 6.22 -11.61
N THR A 236 -5.25 5.89 -10.40
CA THR A 236 -4.37 5.42 -9.32
C THR A 236 -4.90 4.11 -8.79
N TYR A 237 -4.11 3.05 -8.90
CA TYR A 237 -4.39 1.78 -8.24
C TYR A 237 -3.90 1.89 -6.80
N PHE A 238 -4.84 1.78 -5.87
CA PHE A 238 -4.56 1.68 -4.45
C PHE A 238 -4.68 0.21 -4.07
N ILE A 239 -3.57 -0.38 -3.61
CA ILE A 239 -3.44 -1.78 -3.23
C ILE A 239 -3.17 -1.81 -1.73
N TYR A 240 -4.00 -2.49 -0.96
CA TYR A 240 -3.82 -2.70 0.48
C TYR A 240 -3.47 -4.15 0.76
N MET A 241 -2.41 -4.39 1.53
CA MET A 241 -2.04 -5.71 2.03
C MET A 241 -1.27 -5.66 3.36
N SER A 242 -1.01 -6.81 3.97
CA SER A 242 -0.10 -6.96 5.11
C SER A 242 1.03 -7.92 4.78
N ASP A 243 2.18 -7.81 5.44
CA ASP A 243 3.35 -8.65 5.18
C ASP A 243 3.33 -9.99 5.91
N ASN A 244 2.49 -10.15 6.93
CA ASN A 244 2.19 -11.41 7.61
C ASN A 244 0.98 -11.20 8.55
N GLY A 245 0.51 -12.30 9.14
CA GLY A 245 -0.55 -12.24 10.14
C GLY A 245 -0.17 -11.50 11.42
N ARG A 246 -1.19 -11.24 12.25
CA ARG A 246 -1.09 -10.55 13.55
C ARG A 246 -0.07 -11.15 14.50
N PRO A 247 0.50 -10.39 15.46
CA PRO A 247 1.59 -10.86 16.30
C PRO A 247 1.08 -11.59 17.56
N PHE A 248 0.16 -12.53 17.37
CA PHE A 248 -0.44 -13.34 18.43
C PHE A 248 -0.10 -14.83 18.27
N PRO A 249 -0.22 -15.64 19.34
CA PRO A 249 -0.06 -17.09 19.23
C PRO A 249 -0.88 -17.68 18.08
N ARG A 250 -0.30 -18.67 17.37
CA ARG A 250 -0.85 -19.32 16.17
C ARG A 250 -0.81 -18.47 14.87
N CYS A 251 -0.57 -17.17 14.95
CA CYS A 251 -0.59 -16.26 13.80
C CYS A 251 0.81 -16.10 13.17
N LYS A 252 1.45 -14.92 13.30
CA LYS A 252 2.82 -14.66 12.81
C LYS A 252 3.79 -15.80 13.17
N THR A 253 4.69 -16.15 12.25
CA THR A 253 5.62 -17.30 12.32
C THR A 253 5.00 -18.69 12.12
N ARG A 254 3.72 -18.75 11.73
CA ARG A 254 3.02 -20.01 11.40
C ARG A 254 2.44 -19.93 9.99
N LEU A 255 2.31 -21.08 9.33
CA LEU A 255 1.72 -21.20 7.99
C LEU A 255 0.23 -21.54 8.02
N TYR A 256 -0.45 -21.30 9.15
CA TYR A 256 -1.90 -21.31 9.21
C TYR A 256 -2.47 -20.04 8.57
N ASP A 257 -3.75 -20.04 8.21
CA ASP A 257 -4.45 -18.87 7.68
C ASP A 257 -4.18 -17.60 8.49
N ASP A 258 -4.28 -17.66 9.82
CA ASP A 258 -4.03 -16.49 10.66
C ASP A 258 -2.60 -15.93 10.57
N GLY A 259 -1.64 -16.69 10.04
CA GLY A 259 -0.23 -16.30 9.88
C GLY A 259 0.15 -15.87 8.47
N ILE A 260 -0.49 -16.39 7.42
CA ILE A 260 -0.15 -16.09 6.01
C ILE A 260 -1.30 -15.55 5.15
N LYS A 261 -2.55 -15.64 5.60
CA LYS A 261 -3.68 -15.07 4.85
C LYS A 261 -3.71 -13.56 5.05
N THR A 262 -3.31 -12.83 4.02
CA THR A 262 -3.25 -11.37 4.04
C THR A 262 -4.59 -10.77 3.62
N PRO A 263 -5.04 -9.64 4.21
CA PRO A 263 -6.03 -8.82 3.54
C PRO A 263 -5.46 -8.40 2.17
N PHE A 264 -6.28 -8.42 1.12
CA PHE A 264 -5.88 -7.94 -0.20
C PHE A 264 -7.04 -7.22 -0.88
N ILE A 265 -6.90 -5.90 -1.03
CA ILE A 265 -7.92 -5.01 -1.60
C ILE A 265 -7.25 -4.19 -2.71
N ILE A 266 -7.87 -4.12 -3.88
CA ILE A 266 -7.41 -3.28 -4.98
C ILE A 266 -8.54 -2.38 -5.43
N VAL A 267 -8.33 -1.07 -5.45
CA VAL A 267 -9.31 -0.10 -5.97
C VAL A 267 -8.67 0.87 -6.95
N CYS A 268 -9.37 1.13 -8.06
CA CYS A 268 -9.08 2.18 -9.01
C CYS A 268 -10.41 2.65 -9.62
N ALA A 269 -10.82 3.88 -9.29
CA ALA A 269 -12.17 4.36 -9.59
C ALA A 269 -12.47 4.31 -11.10
N GLY A 270 -13.50 3.58 -11.51
CA GLY A 270 -13.90 3.44 -12.91
C GLY A 270 -13.02 2.51 -13.76
N ARG A 271 -11.96 1.90 -13.21
CA ARG A 271 -11.12 0.90 -13.90
C ARG A 271 -11.24 -0.50 -13.32
N ILE A 272 -11.51 -0.61 -12.02
CA ILE A 272 -11.77 -1.88 -11.36
C ILE A 272 -13.27 -2.02 -11.16
N LYS A 273 -13.83 -3.15 -11.61
CA LYS A 273 -15.22 -3.52 -11.32
C LYS A 273 -15.31 -3.89 -9.83
N PRO A 274 -16.21 -3.28 -9.05
CA PRO A 274 -16.41 -3.66 -7.67
C PRO A 274 -16.82 -5.13 -7.54
N GLY A 275 -16.27 -5.83 -6.54
CA GLY A 275 -16.62 -7.23 -6.31
C GLY A 275 -15.77 -7.92 -5.25
N VAL A 276 -16.17 -9.15 -4.96
CA VAL A 276 -15.42 -10.09 -4.11
C VAL A 276 -15.05 -11.28 -4.97
N THR A 277 -13.81 -11.73 -4.91
CA THR A 277 -13.35 -12.94 -5.60
C THR A 277 -12.72 -13.92 -4.62
N ASP A 278 -12.99 -15.20 -4.85
CA ASP A 278 -12.42 -16.35 -4.17
C ASP A 278 -11.20 -16.95 -4.88
N SER A 279 -10.75 -16.30 -5.96
CA SER A 279 -9.53 -16.69 -6.67
C SER A 279 -8.37 -16.79 -5.70
N LEU A 280 -7.64 -17.91 -5.78
CA LEU A 280 -6.43 -18.13 -5.00
C LEU A 280 -5.27 -17.33 -5.59
N VAL A 281 -4.70 -16.43 -4.80
CA VAL A 281 -3.58 -15.57 -5.20
C VAL A 281 -2.49 -15.53 -4.12
N SER A 282 -1.28 -15.15 -4.53
CA SER A 282 -0.15 -14.83 -3.67
C SER A 282 0.44 -13.49 -4.00
#